data_AF-Q93HZ2-F1
#
_entry.id   AF-Q93HZ2-F1
#
_cell.length_a   1.000
_cell.length_b   1.000
_cell.length_c   1.000
_cell.angle_alpha   90.00
_cell.angle_beta   90.00
_cell.angle_gamma   90.00
#
_symmetry.space_group_name_H-M   'P 1'
#
loop_
_entity.id
_entity.type
_entity.pdbx_description
1 polymer ?
#
loop_
_entity_poly.entity_id
_entity_poly.type
_entity_poly.pdbx_seq_one_letter_code
_entity_poly.pdbx_strand_id
1 'polypeptide(L)'
;YVPSSDTYIEKDSSVNDEIDKLRHSATSSLLERNDVIVIASVSCIFGLGSPFEYQKQVVSIRQGAELDRNQLIRDLVSIQFERNDIDFQRGRFRVRGDVVEIFPASRDERALRVEFFGDEVERIREVNALTGEVLGETEHVAIFPATHFVTNDEHMEHAVANIKAELEQRLTVLRNENKLLEAQRLEQRTNYDI
;
A
#
# COMPACT_ATOMS: atom_id res chain seq x y z
N TYR A 1 -18.19 -10.64 -18.49
CA TYR A 1 -18.65 -11.70 -19.41
C TYR A 1 -19.92 -11.22 -20.08
N VAL A 2 -19.98 -11.30 -21.41
CA VAL A 2 -21.12 -10.88 -22.22
C VAL A 2 -21.84 -12.14 -22.70
N PRO A 3 -23.00 -12.50 -22.11
CA PRO A 3 -23.68 -13.76 -22.43
C PRO A 3 -24.12 -13.87 -23.89
N SER A 4 -24.52 -12.75 -24.51
CA SER A 4 -25.02 -12.73 -25.88
C SER A 4 -23.98 -13.12 -26.94
N SER A 5 -22.69 -12.95 -26.64
CA SER A 5 -21.58 -13.25 -27.55
C SER A 5 -20.60 -14.28 -27.00
N ASP A 6 -20.93 -14.92 -25.87
CA ASP A 6 -20.06 -15.82 -25.11
C ASP A 6 -18.63 -15.27 -24.92
N THR A 7 -18.52 -13.97 -24.65
CA THR A 7 -17.21 -13.28 -24.61
C THR A 7 -16.84 -12.91 -23.18
N TYR A 8 -15.68 -13.39 -22.72
CA TYR A 8 -15.04 -12.84 -21.52
C TYR A 8 -14.17 -11.66 -21.91
N ILE A 9 -14.36 -10.53 -21.23
CA ILE A 9 -13.56 -9.32 -21.42
C ILE A 9 -12.71 -9.21 -20.17
N GLU A 10 -11.40 -9.30 -20.33
CA GLU A 10 -10.46 -9.11 -19.24
C GLU A 10 -10.49 -7.67 -18.75
N LYS A 11 -10.23 -7.48 -17.45
CA LYS A 11 -10.04 -6.15 -16.91
C LYS A 11 -8.71 -5.64 -17.44
N ASP A 12 -8.77 -4.68 -18.34
CA ASP A 12 -7.63 -3.85 -18.68
C ASP A 12 -7.75 -2.52 -17.94
N SER A 13 -6.68 -2.12 -17.26
CA SER A 13 -6.64 -0.86 -16.54
C SER A 13 -5.21 -0.34 -16.47
N SER A 14 -5.03 0.93 -16.80
CA SER A 14 -3.81 1.68 -16.52
C SER A 14 -4.04 2.58 -15.31
N VAL A 15 -3.09 2.56 -14.38
CA VAL A 15 -3.08 3.49 -13.25
C VAL A 15 -2.30 4.73 -13.67
N ASN A 16 -2.85 5.90 -13.39
CA ASN A 16 -2.12 7.15 -13.56
C ASN A 16 -1.44 7.49 -12.24
N ASP A 17 -0.11 7.49 -12.23
CA ASP A 17 0.67 7.66 -11.01
C ASP A 17 0.45 9.03 -10.34
N GLU A 18 0.13 10.07 -11.09
CA GLU A 18 -0.15 11.39 -10.54
C GLU A 18 -1.48 11.42 -9.79
N ILE A 19 -2.52 10.78 -10.34
CA ILE A 19 -3.81 10.64 -9.67
C ILE A 19 -3.66 9.79 -8.40
N ASP A 20 -2.90 8.71 -8.45
CA ASP A 20 -2.68 7.84 -7.29
C ASP A 20 -1.94 8.57 -6.15
N LYS A 21 -0.88 9.32 -6.49
CA LYS A 21 -0.20 10.24 -5.56
C LYS A 21 -1.19 11.21 -4.90
N LEU A 22 -2.05 11.87 -5.69
CA LEU A 22 -3.01 12.84 -5.16
C LEU A 22 -4.03 12.18 -4.22
N ARG A 23 -4.42 10.93 -4.49
CA ARG A 23 -5.28 10.14 -3.58
C ARG A 23 -4.58 9.85 -2.27
N HIS A 24 -3.33 9.41 -2.31
CA HIS A 24 -2.52 9.21 -1.10
C HIS A 24 -2.32 10.49 -0.30
N SER A 25 -2.06 11.61 -0.98
CA SER A 25 -1.96 12.94 -0.35
C SER A 25 -3.25 13.36 0.34
N ALA A 26 -4.41 13.14 -0.29
CA ALA A 26 -5.70 13.44 0.30
C ALA A 26 -5.97 12.62 1.56
N THR A 27 -5.74 11.29 1.51
CA THR A 27 -5.99 10.41 2.65
C THR A 27 -5.01 10.64 3.81
N SER A 28 -3.73 10.87 3.53
CA SER A 28 -2.76 11.17 4.60
C SER A 28 -3.06 12.51 5.25
N SER A 29 -3.40 13.54 4.46
CA SER A 29 -3.72 14.87 4.98
C SER A 29 -4.91 14.84 5.95
N LEU A 30 -5.97 14.09 5.61
CA LEU A 30 -7.15 13.93 6.46
C LEU A 30 -6.84 13.28 7.82
N LEU A 31 -5.76 12.51 7.93
CA LEU A 31 -5.32 11.87 9.17
C LEU A 31 -4.30 12.71 9.95
N GLU A 32 -3.56 13.58 9.28
CA GLU A 32 -2.56 14.44 9.91
C GLU A 32 -3.15 15.74 10.49
N ARG A 33 -4.17 16.33 9.85
CA ARG A 33 -4.69 17.66 10.21
C ARG A 33 -6.18 17.84 9.92
N ASN A 34 -6.81 18.79 10.60
CA ASN A 34 -8.26 19.05 10.50
C ASN A 34 -8.65 20.09 9.44
N ASP A 35 -7.70 20.89 8.98
CA ASP A 35 -7.89 21.96 8.01
C ASP A 35 -7.59 21.49 6.57
N VAL A 36 -8.38 20.50 6.12
CA VAL A 36 -8.26 19.85 4.81
C VAL A 36 -9.56 19.99 4.02
N ILE A 37 -9.45 20.37 2.76
CA ILE A 37 -10.54 20.35 1.79
C ILE A 37 -10.14 19.42 0.65
N VAL A 38 -10.95 18.38 0.40
CA VAL A 38 -10.73 17.43 -0.69
C VAL A 38 -11.77 17.67 -1.79
N ILE A 39 -11.30 17.95 -3.01
CA ILE A 39 -12.15 17.99 -4.20
C ILE A 39 -12.12 16.62 -4.85
N ALA A 40 -13.26 15.94 -4.92
CA ALA A 40 -13.35 14.56 -5.40
C ALA A 40 -14.44 14.38 -6.46
N SER A 41 -14.21 13.40 -7.34
CA SER A 41 -15.25 12.87 -8.23
C SER A 41 -16.14 11.86 -7.48
N VAL A 42 -17.07 11.21 -8.20
CA VAL A 42 -17.86 10.06 -7.71
C VAL A 42 -16.94 8.94 -7.18
N SER A 43 -15.64 8.96 -7.47
CA SER A 43 -14.68 8.04 -6.86
C SER A 43 -14.72 7.99 -5.32
N CYS A 44 -15.21 9.02 -4.64
CA CYS A 44 -15.30 9.07 -3.18
C CYS A 44 -16.32 8.11 -2.55
N ILE A 45 -17.22 7.52 -3.34
CA ILE A 45 -18.18 6.52 -2.86
C ILE A 45 -17.74 5.08 -3.11
N PHE A 46 -16.59 4.85 -3.77
CA PHE A 46 -16.03 3.51 -3.93
C PHE A 46 -15.26 3.07 -2.70
N GLY A 47 -15.21 1.75 -2.49
CA GLY A 47 -14.56 1.13 -1.33
C GLY A 47 -13.07 1.47 -1.25
N LEU A 48 -12.68 1.93 -0.07
CA LEU A 48 -11.30 2.05 0.41
C LEU A 48 -11.12 1.12 1.61
N GLY A 49 -9.88 0.80 1.97
CA GLY A 49 -9.59 0.11 3.22
C GLY A 49 -10.10 0.89 4.44
N SER A 50 -10.18 0.21 5.58
CA SER A 50 -10.60 0.85 6.84
C SER A 50 -9.65 2.00 7.19
N PRO A 51 -10.16 3.22 7.46
CA PRO A 51 -9.31 4.35 7.84
C PRO A 51 -8.56 4.09 9.15
N PHE A 52 -9.15 3.28 10.04
CA PHE A 52 -8.53 2.89 11.31
C PHE A 52 -7.34 1.95 11.11
N GLU A 53 -7.45 0.99 10.19
CA GLU A 53 -6.33 0.10 9.86
C GLU A 53 -5.23 0.88 9.13
N TYR A 54 -5.61 1.76 8.20
CA TYR A 54 -4.67 2.65 7.51
C TYR A 54 -3.89 3.55 8.48
N GLN A 55 -4.54 4.07 9.52
CA GLN A 55 -3.89 4.88 10.55
C GLN A 55 -2.99 4.05 11.47
N LYS A 56 -3.41 2.84 11.85
CA LYS A 56 -2.61 1.94 12.72
C LYS A 56 -1.31 1.49 12.08
N GLN A 57 -1.29 1.40 10.76
CA GLN A 57 -0.13 0.97 9.99
C GLN A 57 0.79 2.14 9.60
N VAL A 58 0.63 3.31 10.22
CA VAL A 58 1.56 4.43 10.02
C VAL A 58 2.87 4.14 10.73
N VAL A 59 3.97 4.18 10.01
CA VAL A 59 5.32 4.09 10.56
C VAL A 59 5.76 5.48 11.00
N SER A 60 5.87 5.69 12.31
CA SER A 60 6.29 6.96 12.91
C SER A 60 7.77 6.91 13.27
N ILE A 61 8.58 7.80 12.70
CA ILE A 61 10.02 7.89 12.94
C ILE A 61 10.32 9.21 13.64
N ARG A 62 11.02 9.15 14.78
CA ARG A 62 11.42 10.33 15.56
C ARG A 62 12.92 10.36 15.74
N GLN A 63 13.51 11.55 15.65
CA GLN A 63 14.91 11.74 16.00
C GLN A 63 15.16 11.36 17.46
N GLY A 64 16.27 10.67 17.73
CA GLY A 64 16.65 10.16 19.05
C GLY A 64 15.87 8.93 19.52
N ALA A 65 15.01 8.36 18.67
CA ALA A 65 14.32 7.11 19.00
C ALA A 65 15.26 5.91 18.82
N GLU A 66 15.19 4.97 19.77
CA GLU A 66 15.80 3.64 19.64
C GLU A 66 14.98 2.82 18.62
N LEU A 67 15.54 2.67 17.42
CA LEU A 67 14.95 1.97 16.29
C LEU A 67 16.07 1.30 15.50
N ASP A 68 16.08 -0.03 15.48
CA ASP A 68 16.99 -0.77 14.60
C ASP A 68 16.63 -0.53 13.12
N ARG A 69 17.67 -0.39 12.29
CA ARG A 69 17.50 -0.18 10.85
C ARG A 69 16.72 -1.31 10.17
N ASN A 70 16.96 -2.57 10.55
CA ASN A 70 16.24 -3.70 9.95
C ASN A 70 14.79 -3.78 10.44
N GLN A 71 14.51 -3.29 11.64
CA GLN A 71 13.14 -3.08 12.10
C GLN A 71 12.42 -2.08 11.18
N LEU A 72 13.00 -0.91 10.91
CA LEU A 72 12.39 0.05 9.99
C LEU A 72 12.15 -0.55 8.60
N ILE A 73 13.10 -1.32 8.07
CA ILE A 73 12.94 -2.01 6.77
C ILE A 73 11.74 -2.95 6.78
N ARG A 74 11.58 -3.77 7.84
CA ARG A 74 10.44 -4.69 7.97
C ARG A 74 9.13 -3.92 8.10
N ASP A 75 9.13 -2.82 8.86
CA ASP A 75 7.95 -1.98 9.03
C ASP A 75 7.53 -1.37 7.68
N LEU A 76 8.48 -0.85 6.89
CA LEU A 76 8.23 -0.33 5.55
C LEU A 76 7.67 -1.39 4.59
N VAL A 77 8.22 -2.60 4.61
CA VAL A 77 7.70 -3.72 3.79
C VAL A 77 6.29 -4.09 4.21
N SER A 78 5.98 -4.11 5.51
CA SER A 78 4.63 -4.44 6.00
C SER A 78 3.56 -3.45 5.53
N ILE A 79 3.97 -2.20 5.26
CA ILE A 79 3.09 -1.15 4.73
C ILE A 79 3.19 -1.01 3.20
N GLN A 80 3.64 -2.08 2.53
CA GLN A 80 3.68 -2.26 1.07
C GLN A 80 4.70 -1.38 0.34
N PHE A 81 5.77 -0.94 1.02
CA PHE A 81 6.88 -0.33 0.31
C PHE A 81 7.83 -1.39 -0.26
N GLU A 82 8.35 -1.11 -1.45
CA GLU A 82 9.33 -1.99 -2.10
C GLU A 82 10.75 -1.48 -1.86
N ARG A 83 11.67 -2.40 -1.57
CA ARG A 83 13.10 -2.06 -1.57
C ARG A 83 13.61 -2.00 -3.00
N ASN A 84 14.15 -0.86 -3.42
CA ASN A 84 14.80 -0.72 -4.72
C ASN A 84 15.99 0.25 -4.66
N ASP A 85 17.20 -0.32 -4.66
CA ASP A 85 18.44 0.45 -4.55
C ASP A 85 18.85 1.13 -5.88
N ILE A 86 18.25 0.72 -7.02
CA ILE A 86 18.56 1.21 -8.37
C ILE A 86 17.57 2.30 -8.78
N ASP A 87 16.28 1.97 -8.82
CA ASP A 87 15.21 2.84 -9.32
C ASP A 87 14.37 3.37 -8.16
N PHE A 88 14.73 4.57 -7.72
CA PHE A 88 14.18 5.22 -6.54
C PHE A 88 12.97 6.08 -6.90
N GLN A 89 11.78 5.50 -6.72
CA GLN A 89 10.48 6.10 -7.06
C GLN A 89 9.53 6.03 -5.86
N ARG A 90 8.35 6.66 -5.97
CA ARG A 90 7.32 6.65 -4.92
C ARG A 90 6.94 5.24 -4.50
N GLY A 91 6.66 5.07 -3.20
CA GLY A 91 6.33 3.76 -2.63
C GLY A 91 7.54 2.85 -2.48
N ARG A 92 8.76 3.37 -2.63
CA ARG A 92 10.00 2.60 -2.50
C ARG A 92 10.95 3.19 -1.48
N PHE A 93 11.84 2.34 -0.99
CA PHE A 93 12.97 2.75 -0.16
C PHE A 93 14.27 2.10 -0.62
N ARG A 94 15.39 2.68 -0.23
CA ARG A 94 16.73 2.15 -0.49
C ARG A 94 17.63 2.31 0.72
N VAL A 95 18.68 1.49 0.78
CA VAL A 95 19.60 1.46 1.93
C VAL A 95 21.03 1.68 1.46
N ARG A 96 21.72 2.65 2.07
CA ARG A 96 23.11 2.99 1.77
C ARG A 96 23.90 3.11 3.08
N GLY A 97 24.51 2.01 3.51
CA GLY A 97 25.16 1.95 4.82
C GLY A 97 24.15 2.20 5.94
N ASP A 98 24.40 3.22 6.75
CA ASP A 98 23.56 3.58 7.90
C ASP A 98 22.46 4.59 7.53
N VAL A 99 22.21 4.77 6.24
CA VAL A 99 21.18 5.66 5.72
C VAL A 99 20.07 4.86 5.04
N VAL A 100 18.83 5.12 5.44
CA VAL A 100 17.62 4.63 4.77
C VAL A 100 16.94 5.82 4.10
N GLU A 101 16.82 5.77 2.77
CA GLU A 101 16.07 6.76 2.01
C GLU A 101 14.73 6.19 1.60
N ILE A 102 13.65 6.93 1.87
CA ILE A 102 12.27 6.49 1.71
C ILE A 102 11.56 7.51 0.85
N PHE A 103 10.87 7.06 -0.19
CA PHE A 103 10.07 7.94 -1.05
C PHE A 103 8.58 7.73 -0.74
N PRO A 104 7.94 8.63 0.03
CA PRO A 104 6.53 8.48 0.40
C PRO A 104 5.60 8.41 -0.81
N ALA A 105 4.53 7.61 -0.72
CA ALA A 105 3.53 7.50 -1.78
C ALA A 105 2.74 8.80 -2.03
N SER A 106 2.62 9.66 -1.02
CA SER A 106 1.80 10.87 -1.05
C SER A 106 2.51 12.14 -1.54
N ARG A 107 3.83 12.12 -1.71
CA ARG A 107 4.64 13.33 -1.98
C ARG A 107 5.27 13.28 -3.35
N ASP A 108 5.50 14.46 -3.92
CA ASP A 108 6.27 14.60 -5.15
C ASP A 108 7.65 15.15 -4.87
N GLU A 109 8.66 14.64 -5.58
CA GLU A 109 10.06 15.08 -5.57
C GLU A 109 10.76 15.11 -4.20
N ARG A 110 10.08 14.78 -3.09
CA ARG A 110 10.64 14.83 -1.73
C ARG A 110 10.70 13.43 -1.15
N ALA A 111 11.92 12.97 -0.93
CA ALA A 111 12.21 11.77 -0.17
C ALA A 111 12.64 12.13 1.26
N LEU A 112 12.50 11.15 2.14
CA LEU A 112 12.99 11.21 3.52
C LEU A 112 14.32 10.46 3.58
N ARG A 113 15.32 11.07 4.19
CA ARG A 113 16.61 10.44 4.50
C ARG A 113 16.70 10.28 6.01
N VAL A 114 16.73 9.03 6.46
CA VAL A 114 16.87 8.64 7.88
C VAL A 114 18.28 8.14 8.08
N GLU A 115 19.04 8.82 8.91
CA GLU A 115 20.44 8.50 9.25
C GLU A 115 20.47 7.85 10.63
N PHE A 116 21.14 6.70 10.74
CA PHE A 116 21.22 5.89 11.96
C PHE A 116 22.61 5.96 12.57
N PHE A 117 22.67 5.92 13.89
CA PHE A 117 23.90 5.69 14.66
C PHE A 117 23.71 4.45 15.53
N GLY A 118 24.12 3.29 15.03
CA GLY A 118 23.76 2.01 15.63
C GLY A 118 22.24 1.78 15.53
N ASP A 119 21.58 1.65 16.69
CA ASP A 119 20.13 1.41 16.80
C ASP A 119 19.36 2.69 17.18
N GLU A 120 19.94 3.87 16.93
CA GLU A 120 19.30 5.16 17.20
C GLU A 120 19.12 5.97 15.89
N VAL A 121 17.97 6.62 15.75
CA VAL A 121 17.73 7.58 14.66
C VAL A 121 18.47 8.89 14.97
N GLU A 122 19.65 9.07 14.38
CA GLU A 122 20.48 10.25 14.61
C GLU A 122 19.85 11.50 13.97
N ARG A 123 19.33 11.37 12.74
CA ARG A 123 18.82 12.51 11.97
C ARG A 123 17.79 12.11 10.93
N ILE A 124 16.83 13.01 10.69
CA ILE A 124 15.85 12.87 9.62
C ILE A 124 15.89 14.14 8.75
N ARG A 125 16.04 13.96 7.44
CA ARG A 125 16.11 15.05 6.46
C ARG A 125 15.09 14.87 5.34
N GLU A 126 14.51 15.96 4.88
CA GLU A 126 13.84 16.00 3.59
C GLU A 126 14.89 16.26 2.49
N VAL A 127 14.87 15.45 1.45
CA VAL A 127 15.79 15.58 0.31
C VAL A 127 15.01 15.59 -1.00
N ASN A 128 15.52 16.33 -1.99
CA ASN A 128 15.01 16.23 -3.34
C ASN A 128 15.39 14.86 -3.94
N ALA A 129 14.40 14.07 -4.36
CA ALA A 129 14.58 12.70 -4.84
C ALA A 129 15.38 12.62 -6.16
N LEU A 130 15.40 13.70 -6.95
CA LEU A 130 16.10 13.79 -8.23
C LEU A 130 17.52 14.34 -8.05
N THR A 131 17.68 15.46 -7.33
CA THR A 131 18.97 16.16 -7.21
C THR A 131 19.79 15.70 -6.00
N GLY A 132 19.15 15.10 -4.99
CA GLY A 132 19.77 14.73 -3.72
C GLY A 132 20.02 15.90 -2.78
N GLU A 133 19.59 17.11 -3.14
CA GLU A 133 19.73 18.31 -2.31
C GLU A 133 18.93 18.18 -1.01
N VAL A 134 19.53 18.60 0.11
CA VAL A 134 18.86 18.63 1.41
C VAL A 134 17.97 19.87 1.49
N LEU A 135 16.67 19.65 1.65
CA LEU A 135 15.66 20.70 1.71
C LEU A 135 15.44 21.20 3.14
N GLY A 136 15.65 20.33 4.14
CA GLY A 136 15.49 20.67 5.54
C GLY A 136 15.64 19.46 6.46
N GLU A 137 15.64 19.71 7.77
CA GLU A 137 15.67 18.69 8.80
C GLU A 137 14.33 18.67 9.55
N THR A 138 13.92 17.49 10.01
CA THR A 138 12.64 17.30 10.72
C THR A 138 12.86 16.44 11.95
N GLU A 139 12.21 16.74 13.07
CA GLU A 139 12.35 15.92 14.29
C GLU A 139 11.45 14.67 14.27
N HIS A 140 10.35 14.71 13.50
CA HIS A 140 9.35 13.65 13.44
C HIS A 140 8.74 13.55 12.03
N VAL A 141 8.57 12.32 11.55
CA VAL A 141 7.88 12.01 10.29
C VAL A 141 6.94 10.82 10.46
N ALA A 142 5.82 10.87 9.75
CA ALA A 142 4.87 9.78 9.63
C ALA A 142 4.87 9.25 8.19
N ILE A 143 5.03 7.93 8.04
CA ILE A 143 5.03 7.26 6.75
C ILE A 143 3.78 6.42 6.66
N PHE A 144 2.87 6.84 5.79
CA PHE A 144 1.61 6.14 5.52
C PHE A 144 1.83 4.99 4.53
N PRO A 145 0.96 3.96 4.56
CA PRO A 145 1.09 2.85 3.63
C PRO A 145 1.01 3.24 2.16
N ALA A 146 1.74 2.51 1.33
CA ALA A 146 1.85 2.74 -0.12
C ALA A 146 0.63 2.26 -0.93
N THR A 147 -0.39 1.71 -0.27
CA THR A 147 -1.68 1.36 -0.87
C THR A 147 -2.81 1.66 0.11
N HIS A 148 -4.02 1.91 -0.41
CA HIS A 148 -5.22 2.10 0.43
C HIS A 148 -5.85 0.77 0.89
N PHE A 149 -5.37 -0.37 0.40
CA PHE A 149 -5.92 -1.70 0.67
C PHE A 149 -4.97 -2.56 1.51
N VAL A 150 -4.49 -2.00 2.62
CA VAL A 150 -3.66 -2.77 3.54
C VAL A 150 -4.54 -3.48 4.56
N THR A 151 -4.18 -4.72 4.86
CA THR A 151 -4.75 -5.54 5.92
C THR A 151 -3.61 -6.21 6.69
N ASN A 152 -3.88 -6.73 7.88
CA ASN A 152 -2.92 -7.54 8.61
C ASN A 152 -3.01 -9.02 8.19
N ASP A 153 -1.96 -9.79 8.52
CA ASP A 153 -1.83 -11.20 8.15
C ASP A 153 -2.93 -12.08 8.76
N GLU A 154 -3.32 -11.81 10.02
CA GLU A 154 -4.39 -12.55 10.72
C GLU A 154 -5.73 -12.42 9.99
N HIS A 155 -6.12 -11.19 9.62
CA HIS A 155 -7.31 -10.93 8.81
C HIS A 155 -7.20 -11.56 7.43
N MET A 156 -6.01 -11.59 6.83
CA MET A 156 -5.79 -12.23 5.54
C MET A 156 -6.03 -13.74 5.61
N GLU A 157 -5.47 -14.42 6.62
CA GLU A 157 -5.68 -15.86 6.83
C GLU A 157 -7.17 -16.19 7.04
N HIS A 158 -7.85 -15.42 7.88
CA HIS A 158 -9.30 -15.58 8.10
C HIS A 158 -10.11 -15.31 6.82
N ALA A 159 -9.77 -14.29 6.05
CA ALA A 159 -10.45 -13.98 4.79
C ALA A 159 -10.27 -15.12 3.79
N VAL A 160 -9.05 -15.63 3.61
CA VAL A 160 -8.77 -16.75 2.71
C VAL A 160 -9.54 -18.00 3.13
N ALA A 161 -9.60 -18.31 4.43
CA ALA A 161 -10.39 -19.44 4.93
C ALA A 161 -11.88 -19.30 4.61
N ASN A 162 -12.45 -18.11 4.82
CA ASN A 162 -13.85 -17.82 4.51
C ASN A 162 -14.14 -17.90 3.00
N ILE A 163 -13.25 -17.37 2.15
CA ILE A 163 -13.37 -17.43 0.69
C ILE A 163 -13.37 -18.89 0.22
N LYS A 164 -12.48 -19.73 0.77
CA LYS A 164 -12.44 -21.17 0.44
C LYS A 164 -13.73 -21.88 0.85
N ALA A 165 -14.26 -21.59 2.04
CA ALA A 165 -15.51 -22.16 2.50
C ALA A 165 -16.71 -21.74 1.62
N GLU A 166 -16.78 -20.46 1.23
CA GLU A 166 -17.83 -19.96 0.32
C GLU A 166 -17.69 -20.57 -1.09
N LEU A 167 -16.45 -20.72 -1.58
CA LEU A 167 -16.16 -21.36 -2.86
C LEU A 167 -16.71 -22.79 -2.87
N GLU A 168 -16.43 -23.61 -1.86
CA GLU A 168 -16.94 -24.98 -1.77
C GLU A 168 -18.47 -25.05 -1.78
N GLN A 169 -19.13 -24.16 -1.03
CA GLN A 169 -20.59 -24.05 -1.00
C GLN A 169 -21.13 -23.69 -2.40
N ARG A 170 -20.52 -22.70 -3.06
CA ARG A 170 -20.97 -22.23 -4.38
C ARG A 170 -20.74 -23.27 -5.47
N LEU A 171 -19.62 -23.99 -5.44
CA LEU A 171 -19.33 -25.08 -6.36
C LEU A 171 -20.33 -26.23 -6.21
N THR A 172 -20.73 -26.56 -4.98
CA THR A 172 -21.76 -27.57 -4.73
C THR A 172 -23.10 -27.17 -5.36
N VAL A 173 -23.52 -25.91 -5.20
CA VAL A 173 -24.74 -25.39 -5.83
C VAL A 173 -24.66 -25.48 -7.36
N LEU A 174 -23.56 -25.01 -7.96
CA LEU A 174 -23.39 -25.02 -9.42
C LEU A 174 -23.36 -26.45 -9.99
N ARG A 175 -22.67 -27.38 -9.32
CA ARG A 175 -22.61 -28.79 -9.72
C ARG A 175 -23.98 -29.46 -9.62
N ASN A 176 -24.76 -29.17 -8.57
CA ASN A 176 -26.14 -29.67 -8.42
C ASN A 176 -27.09 -29.12 -9.48
N GLU A 177 -26.85 -27.89 -9.97
CA GLU A 177 -27.58 -27.29 -11.09
C GLU A 177 -27.08 -27.74 -12.47
N ASN A 178 -26.16 -28.70 -12.55
CA ASN A 178 -25.47 -29.15 -13.78
C ASN A 178 -24.70 -28.03 -14.53
N LYS A 179 -24.32 -26.94 -13.85
CA LYS A 179 -23.50 -25.84 -14.38
C LYS A 179 -22.00 -26.13 -14.23
N LEU A 180 -21.55 -27.20 -14.88
CA LEU A 180 -20.20 -27.75 -14.70
C LEU A 180 -19.10 -26.81 -15.21
N LEU A 181 -19.36 -26.09 -16.30
CA LEU A 181 -18.40 -25.16 -16.89
C LEU A 181 -18.20 -23.92 -16.02
N GLU A 182 -19.28 -23.37 -15.47
CA GLU A 182 -19.25 -22.25 -14.54
C GLU A 182 -18.55 -22.63 -13.24
N ALA A 183 -18.81 -23.84 -12.73
CA ALA A 183 -18.10 -24.37 -11.55
C ALA A 183 -16.60 -24.45 -11.80
N GLN A 184 -16.18 -25.01 -12.94
CA GLN A 184 -14.75 -25.10 -13.30
C GLN A 184 -14.10 -23.72 -13.45
N ARG A 185 -14.78 -22.77 -14.10
CA ARG A 185 -14.27 -21.39 -14.26
C ARG A 185 -14.10 -20.69 -12.92
N LEU A 186 -15.08 -20.83 -12.02
CA LEU A 186 -15.03 -20.24 -10.68
C LEU A 186 -13.88 -20.84 -9.87
N GLU A 187 -13.79 -22.17 -9.82
CA GLU A 187 -12.75 -22.89 -9.08
C GLU A 187 -11.34 -22.51 -9.54
N GLN A 188 -11.11 -22.44 -10.86
CA GLN A 188 -9.80 -22.06 -11.40
C GLN A 188 -9.42 -20.62 -11.09
N ARG A 189 -10.36 -19.67 -11.27
CA ARG A 189 -10.08 -18.24 -11.02
C ARG A 189 -9.86 -17.97 -9.55
N THR A 190 -10.74 -18.46 -8.67
CA THR A 190 -10.64 -18.22 -7.23
C THR A 190 -9.37 -18.82 -6.64
N ASN A 191 -8.93 -20.01 -7.07
CA ASN A 191 -7.67 -20.58 -6.61
C ASN A 191 -6.42 -19.92 -7.21
N TYR A 192 -6.55 -19.20 -8.32
CA TYR A 192 -5.44 -18.40 -8.87
C TYR A 192 -5.28 -17.07 -8.12
N ASP A 193 -6.39 -16.48 -7.66
CA ASP A 193 -6.40 -15.21 -6.95
C ASP A 193 -5.99 -15.34 -5.46
N ILE A 194 -6.11 -16.53 -4.87
CA ILE A 194 -5.63 -16.88 -3.51
C ILE A 194 -4.14 -17.24 -3.54
#